data_AF-A0A445H5H8-F1
#
_entry.id   AF-A0A445H5H8-F1
#
_cell.length_a   1.000
_cell.length_b   1.000
_cell.length_c   1.000
_cell.angle_alpha   90.00
_cell.angle_beta   90.00
_cell.angle_gamma   90.00
#
_symmetry.space_group_name_H-M   'P 1'
#
loop_
_entity.id
_entity.type
_entity.pdbx_description
1 polymer ?
#
loop_
_entity_poly.entity_id
_entity_poly.type
_entity_poly.pdbx_seq_one_letter_code
_entity_poly.pdbx_strand_id
1 'polypeptide(L)' 'VIGHVPEKDNIKEIIKNGKRTKVMDIMLQDLEYNSLHCTLWEEYTEEMQKHLDQHDCPNPVVVVIQLCKLKKYLGTL' A
#
# COMPACT_ATOMS: atom_id res chain seq x y z
N VAL A 1 -8.64 8.64 -1.81
CA VAL A 1 -7.33 9.02 -1.25
C VAL A 1 -6.34 9.08 -2.40
N ILE A 2 -5.48 10.10 -2.44
CA ILE A 2 -4.42 10.23 -3.44
C ILE A 2 -3.12 10.58 -2.71
N GLY A 3 -2.00 10.01 -3.13
CA GLY A 3 -0.69 10.31 -2.56
C GLY A 3 0.43 9.64 -3.34
N HIS A 4 1.65 10.16 -3.20
CA HIS A 4 2.83 9.48 -3.70
C HIS A 4 3.30 8.40 -2.71
N VAL A 5 4.04 7.42 -3.22
CA VAL A 5 4.55 6.28 -2.44
C VAL A 5 6.05 6.46 -2.20
N PRO A 6 6.47 7.10 -1.08
CA PRO A 6 7.87 7.24 -0.75
C PRO A 6 8.49 5.92 -0.27
N GLU A 7 7.69 5.05 0.35
CA GLU A 7 8.16 3.82 1.00
C GLU A 7 7.20 2.65 0.77
N LYS A 8 7.77 1.45 0.62
CA LYS A 8 7.03 0.19 0.60
C LYS A 8 7.81 -0.93 1.30
N ASP A 9 7.07 -1.92 1.74
CA ASP A 9 7.61 -3.20 2.17
C ASP A 9 7.71 -4.22 1.02
N ASN A 10 8.37 -5.35 1.29
CA ASN A 10 8.27 -6.53 0.45
C ASN A 10 6.89 -7.20 0.61
N ILE A 11 6.47 -7.96 -0.40
CA ILE A 11 5.26 -8.80 -0.30
C ILE A 11 5.49 -9.86 0.79
N LYS A 12 4.52 -9.98 1.71
CA LYS A 12 4.50 -10.97 2.79
C LYS A 12 3.31 -11.90 2.59
N GLU A 13 3.47 -13.18 2.94
CA GLU A 13 2.34 -14.10 3.05
C GLU A 13 1.89 -14.21 4.52
N ILE A 14 0.59 -14.06 4.74
CA ILE A 14 -0.03 -14.22 6.06
C ILE A 14 -1.18 -15.22 5.98
N ILE A 15 -1.57 -15.80 7.14
CA ILE A 15 -2.80 -16.60 7.25
C ILE A 15 -3.90 -15.69 7.79
N LYS A 16 -4.96 -15.48 7.01
CA LYS A 16 -6.15 -14.73 7.41
C LYS A 16 -7.39 -15.58 7.16
N ASN A 17 -8.19 -15.80 8.20
CA ASN A 17 -9.38 -16.66 8.16
C ASN A 17 -9.10 -18.06 7.59
N GLY A 18 -7.94 -18.64 7.94
CA GLY A 18 -7.52 -19.97 7.45
C GLY A 18 -7.01 -20.00 6.00
N LYS A 19 -7.01 -18.87 5.28
CA LYS A 19 -6.49 -18.74 3.92
C LYS A 19 -5.11 -18.08 3.93
N ARG A 20 -4.19 -18.58 3.10
CA ARG A 20 -2.93 -17.85 2.79
C ARG A 20 -3.25 -16.68 1.88
N THR A 21 -2.75 -15.51 2.25
CA THR A 21 -3.06 -14.24 1.59
C THR A 21 -1.80 -13.38 1.52
N LYS A 22 -1.57 -12.77 0.37
CA LYS A 22 -0.45 -11.84 0.16
C LYS A 22 -0.82 -10.44 0.66
N VAL A 23 0.12 -9.78 1.31
CA VAL A 23 -0.01 -8.39 1.77
C VAL A 23 1.26 -7.59 1.48
N MET A 24 1.10 -6.31 1.18
CA MET A 24 2.18 -5.34 1.04
C MET A 24 1.75 -4.05 1.75
N ASP A 25 2.61 -3.53 2.62
CA ASP A 25 2.38 -2.23 3.23
C ASP A 25 3.09 -1.16 2.40
N ILE A 26 2.37 -0.06 2.14
CA ILE A 26 2.87 1.14 1.48
C ILE A 26 2.59 2.36 2.37
N MET A 27 3.45 3.36 2.26
CA MET A 27 3.16 4.69 2.79
C MET A 27 2.59 5.55 1.66
N LEU A 28 1.46 6.21 1.90
CA LEU A 28 0.93 7.25 1.03
C LEU A 28 1.19 8.60 1.68
N GLN A 29 1.86 9.50 0.97
CA GLN A 29 2.12 10.85 1.46
C GLN A 29 1.55 11.90 0.50
N ASP A 30 0.89 12.92 1.04
CA ASP A 30 0.37 14.05 0.28
C ASP A 30 1.41 15.20 0.17
N LEU A 31 0.99 16.33 -0.41
CA LEU A 31 1.86 17.51 -0.59
C LEU A 31 2.13 18.29 0.72
N GLU A 32 1.36 18.02 1.77
CA GLU A 32 1.53 18.62 3.10
C GLU A 32 2.34 17.71 4.04
N TYR A 33 2.93 16.64 3.50
CA TYR A 33 3.69 15.61 4.22
C TYR A 33 2.88 14.81 5.23
N ASN A 34 1.54 14.82 5.12
CA ASN A 34 0.71 13.90 5.90
C ASN A 34 0.87 12.49 5.33
N SER A 35 1.13 11.51 6.20
CA SER A 35 1.34 10.13 5.79
C SER A 35 0.23 9.20 6.28
N LEU A 36 -0.19 8.29 5.41
CA LEU A 36 -1.11 7.20 5.73
C LEU A 36 -0.45 5.85 5.42
N HIS A 37 -0.50 4.94 6.38
CA HIS A 37 -0.16 3.54 6.11
C HIS A 37 -1.33 2.86 5.42
N CYS A 38 -1.04 2.18 4.31
CA CYS A 38 -2.01 1.41 3.55
C CYS A 38 -1.49 -0.01 3.34
N THR A 39 -2.33 -1.01 3.61
CA THR A 39 -2.04 -2.41 3.31
C THR A 39 -2.79 -2.81 2.04
N LEU A 40 -2.06 -3.16 1.00
CA LEU A 40 -2.57 -3.80 -0.21
C LEU A 40 -2.71 -5.31 0.03
N TRP A 41 -3.70 -5.93 -0.61
CA TRP A 41 -4.06 -7.34 -0.40
C TRP A 41 -4.16 -8.09 -1.73
N GLU A 42 -3.68 -9.34 -1.73
CA GLU A 42 -3.78 -10.28 -2.86
C GLU A 42 -3.31 -9.64 -4.18
N GLU A 43 -4.16 -9.61 -5.21
CA GLU A 43 -3.86 -9.11 -6.56
C GLU A 43 -3.21 -7.71 -6.57
N TYR A 44 -3.69 -6.79 -5.71
CA TYR A 44 -3.13 -5.45 -5.64
C TYR A 44 -1.66 -5.41 -5.19
N THR A 45 -1.19 -6.42 -4.46
CA THR A 45 0.23 -6.52 -4.09
C THR A 45 1.11 -6.85 -5.31
N GLU A 46 0.60 -7.70 -6.19
CA GLU A 46 1.30 -8.15 -7.38
C GLU A 46 1.26 -7.08 -8.47
N GLU A 47 0.13 -6.40 -8.65
CA GLU A 47 -0.01 -5.26 -9.56
C GLU A 47 0.96 -4.13 -9.19
N MET A 48 1.04 -3.79 -7.90
CA MET A 48 1.96 -2.76 -7.42
C MET A 48 3.41 -3.16 -7.67
N GLN A 49 3.80 -4.40 -7.31
CA GLN A 49 5.16 -4.86 -7.52
C GLN A 49 5.53 -4.89 -9.00
N LYS A 50 4.63 -5.38 -9.86
CA LYS A 50 4.80 -5.38 -11.31
C LYS A 50 4.96 -3.97 -11.87
N HIS A 51 4.16 -3.01 -11.40
CA HIS A 51 4.28 -1.62 -11.83
C HIS A 51 5.67 -1.06 -11.49
N LEU A 52 6.16 -1.33 -10.27
CA LEU A 52 7.47 -0.90 -9.83
C LEU A 52 8.62 -1.57 -10.59
N ASP A 53 8.52 -2.86 -10.86
CA ASP A 53 9.55 -3.61 -11.59
C ASP A 53 9.66 -3.16 -13.06
N GLN A 54 8.56 -2.65 -13.63
CA GLN A 54 8.49 -2.19 -15.02
C GLN A 54 8.98 -0.75 -15.23
N HIS A 55 9.09 0.05 -14.17
CA HIS A 55 9.46 1.45 -14.25
C HIS A 55 10.77 1.66 -13.49
N ASP A 56 11.83 2.02 -14.20
CA ASP A 56 13.09 2.42 -13.58
C ASP A 56 12.85 3.61 -12.63
N CYS A 57 13.35 3.47 -11.40
CA CYS A 57 13.24 4.44 -10.32
C CYS A 57 14.11 5.67 -10.62
N PRO A 58 13.53 6.74 -11.20
CA PRO A 58 13.53 8.00 -10.45
C PRO A 58 12.16 8.68 -10.39
N ASN A 59 11.15 8.15 -11.08
CA ASN A 59 9.84 8.79 -11.14
C ASN A 59 9.00 8.47 -9.90
N PRO A 60 8.38 9.47 -9.26
CA PRO A 60 7.51 9.24 -8.11
C PRO A 60 6.28 8.42 -8.53
N VAL A 61 6.00 7.35 -7.80
CA VAL A 61 4.76 6.58 -8.00
C VAL A 61 3.63 7.26 -7.24
N VAL A 62 2.56 7.60 -7.95
CA VAL A 62 1.34 8.18 -7.38
C VAL A 62 0.23 7.16 -7.44
N VAL A 63 -0.45 6.95 -6.32
CA VAL A 63 -1.55 6.00 -6.20
C VAL A 63 -2.84 6.75 -5.88
N VAL A 64 -3.91 6.40 -6.61
CA VAL A 64 -5.28 6.86 -6.35
C VAL A 64 -6.09 5.67 -5.83
N ILE A 65 -6.49 5.74 -4.56
CA ILE A 65 -7.32 4.71 -3.93
C ILE A 65 -8.75 5.21 -3.78
N GLN A 66 -9.69 4.45 -4.31
CA GLN A 66 -11.12 4.64 -4.14
C GLN A 66 -11.71 3.50 -3.31
N LEU A 67 -12.81 3.76 -2.59
CA LEU A 67 -13.55 2.77 -1.80
C LEU A 67 -12.69 1.98 -0.78
N CYS A 68 -11.64 2.61 -0.24
CA CYS A 68 -10.78 1.99 0.77
C CYS A 68 -11.51 1.76 2.09
N LYS A 69 -11.16 0.68 2.77
CA LYS A 69 -11.58 0.47 4.16
C LYS A 69 -10.69 1.28 5.10
N LEU A 70 -11.26 2.30 5.73
CA LEU A 70 -10.58 3.03 6.80
C LEU A 70 -10.54 2.15 8.07
N LYS A 71 -9.34 1.96 8.62
CA LYS A 71 -9.14 1.30 9.91
C LYS A 71 -8.37 2.25 10.82
N LYS A 72 -8.88 2.50 12.03
CA LYS A 72 -8.12 3.23 13.04
C LYS A 72 -6.90 2.41 13.44
N TYR A 73 -5.71 3.00 13.34
CA TYR A 73 -4.49 2.42 13.88
C TYR A 73 -4.60 2.41 15.41
N LEU A 74 -4.33 1.25 16.04
CA LEU A 74 -4.36 1.02 17.50
C LEU A 74 -5.66 1.30 18.27
N GLY A 75 -6.74 1.77 17.63
CA GLY A 75 -8.10 1.72 18.19
C GLY A 75 -8.45 2.67 19.33
N THR A 76 -7.59 3.62 19.72
CA THR A 76 -7.87 4.53 20.84
C THR A 76 -8.36 5.91 20.37
N LEU A 77 -9.42 6.40 21.03
CA LEU A 77 -9.78 7.82 21.15
C LEU A 77 -9.16 8.34 22.45
#